data_AF-A0A3L6MV57-F1
#
_entry.id   AF-A0A3L6MV57-F1
#
_cell.length_a   1.000
_cell.length_b   1.000
_cell.length_c   1.000
_cell.angle_alpha   90.00
_cell.angle_beta   90.00
_cell.angle_gamma   90.00
#
_symmetry.space_group_name_H-M   'P 1'
#
loop_
_entity.id
_entity.type
_entity.pdbx_description
1 polymer ?
#
loop_
_entity_poly.entity_id
_entity_poly.type
_entity_poly.pdbx_seq_one_letter_code
_entity_poly.pdbx_strand_id
1 'polypeptide(L)'
;MSPFALIFKFAIFFICRAMAFLSPRDAIHIDDLERYDAFMKTMAGTQYLHLYPGNQVIKLDVYEYPSDELVKSGEFKPSAKADAYWEQEDEFEKEFLIRQECHKEDESEFKMM
;
A
#
# COMPACT_ATOMS: atom_id res chain seq x y z
N MET A 1 -33.40 -2.80 4.54
CA MET A 1 -32.28 -3.31 5.36
C MET A 1 -31.43 -4.16 4.46
N SER A 2 -30.35 -3.60 3.93
CA SER A 2 -29.58 -4.21 2.85
C SER A 2 -28.43 -5.04 3.41
N PRO A 3 -28.19 -6.27 2.91
CA PRO A 3 -27.20 -7.21 3.44
C PRO A 3 -25.78 -6.91 2.92
N PHE A 4 -25.43 -5.65 2.66
CA PHE A 4 -24.07 -5.24 2.29
C PHE A 4 -23.19 -5.10 3.54
N ALA A 5 -23.15 -6.16 4.36
CA ALA A 5 -22.01 -6.38 5.23
C ALA A 5 -20.88 -6.81 4.30
N LEU A 6 -20.10 -5.84 3.83
CA LEU A 6 -18.94 -6.04 2.96
C LEU A 6 -17.86 -6.73 3.80
N ILE A 7 -18.01 -8.04 3.95
CA ILE A 7 -17.03 -8.93 4.54
C ILE A 7 -15.81 -8.86 3.61
N PHE A 8 -14.82 -8.06 4.02
CA PHE A 8 -13.46 -8.03 3.45
C PHE A 8 -12.85 -9.43 3.63
N LYS A 9 -13.15 -10.35 2.73
CA LYS A 9 -12.47 -11.63 2.60
C LYS A 9 -11.49 -11.49 1.44
N PHE A 10 -10.22 -11.32 1.82
CA PHE A 10 -9.03 -11.69 1.05
C PHE A 10 -9.31 -12.72 -0.04
N ALA A 11 -9.43 -12.29 -1.30
CA ALA A 11 -9.22 -13.10 -2.50
C ALA A 11 -9.60 -12.28 -3.74
N ILE A 12 -8.75 -11.34 -4.17
CA ILE A 12 -8.70 -11.02 -5.60
C ILE A 12 -7.39 -11.59 -6.10
N PHE A 13 -7.55 -12.69 -6.81
CA PHE A 13 -6.53 -13.46 -7.49
C PHE A 13 -5.69 -12.55 -8.39
N PHE A 14 -4.39 -12.56 -8.07
CA PHE A 14 -3.24 -12.41 -8.95
C PHE A 14 -3.56 -12.74 -10.42
N ILE A 15 -3.46 -11.72 -11.29
CA ILE A 15 -3.13 -11.94 -12.69
C ILE A 15 -1.69 -11.47 -12.85
N CYS A 16 -0.81 -12.47 -12.95
CA CYS A 16 0.64 -12.35 -13.02
C CYS A 16 1.09 -11.55 -14.24
N ARG A 17 1.57 -10.31 -14.04
CA ARG A 17 2.91 -10.01 -14.55
C ARG A 17 3.89 -10.36 -13.44
N ALA A 18 4.80 -11.29 -13.73
CA ALA A 18 5.96 -11.58 -12.90
C ALA A 18 6.98 -10.42 -12.97
N MET A 19 6.53 -9.19 -12.76
CA MET A 19 7.44 -8.14 -12.31
C MET A 19 7.75 -8.52 -10.86
N ALA A 20 9.03 -8.62 -10.52
CA ALA A 20 9.43 -8.92 -9.15
C ALA A 20 8.80 -7.83 -8.26
N PHE A 21 7.70 -8.17 -7.58
CA PHE A 21 6.92 -7.22 -6.82
C PHE A 21 7.81 -6.73 -5.68
N LEU A 22 8.35 -5.52 -5.84
CA LEU A 22 9.21 -4.92 -4.85
C LEU A 22 8.37 -4.68 -3.60
N SER A 23 8.87 -5.16 -2.48
CA SER A 23 8.25 -4.92 -1.19
C SER A 23 8.73 -3.58 -0.63
N PRO A 24 8.00 -2.97 0.32
CA PRO A 24 8.48 -1.81 1.08
C PRO A 24 9.90 -1.99 1.62
N ARG A 25 10.26 -3.21 2.03
CA ARG A 25 11.59 -3.56 2.53
C ARG A 25 12.68 -3.44 1.47
N ASP A 26 12.38 -3.70 0.20
CA ASP A 26 13.32 -3.57 -0.91
C ASP A 26 13.69 -2.10 -1.18
N ALA A 27 12.81 -1.16 -0.83
CA ALA A 27 13.07 0.27 -0.93
C ALA A 27 14.01 0.78 0.18
N ILE A 28 14.21 0.02 1.27
CA ILE A 28 15.03 0.43 2.42
C ILE A 28 16.48 -0.05 2.27
N HIS A 29 17.45 0.82 2.59
CA HIS A 29 18.88 0.51 2.53
C HIS A 29 19.24 -0.64 3.48
N ILE A 30 20.21 -1.48 3.08
CA ILE A 30 20.61 -2.69 3.84
C ILE A 30 20.98 -2.40 5.30
N ASP A 31 21.71 -1.31 5.53
CA ASP A 31 22.13 -0.86 6.87
C ASP A 31 20.96 -0.51 7.81
N ASP A 32 19.80 -0.18 7.24
CA ASP A 32 18.61 0.22 7.99
C ASP A 32 17.58 -0.91 8.13
N LEU A 33 17.83 -2.10 7.55
CA LEU A 33 16.89 -3.21 7.55
C LEU A 33 16.62 -3.75 8.95
N GLU A 34 17.62 -3.86 9.81
CA GLU A 34 17.40 -4.32 11.19
C GLU A 34 16.50 -3.34 11.97
N ARG A 35 16.71 -2.04 11.75
CA ARG A 35 15.90 -0.98 12.36
C ARG A 35 14.47 -1.00 11.82
N TYR A 36 14.31 -1.22 10.51
CA TYR A 36 13.01 -1.39 9.86
C TYR A 36 12.28 -2.63 10.39
N ASP A 37 12.94 -3.78 10.45
CA ASP A 37 12.36 -5.03 10.93
C ASP A 37 11.97 -4.91 12.41
N ALA A 38 12.77 -4.22 13.23
CA ALA A 38 12.42 -3.89 14.62
C ALA A 38 11.24 -2.92 14.71
N PHE A 39 11.17 -1.93 13.80
CA PHE A 39 10.03 -1.01 13.72
C PHE A 39 8.73 -1.77 13.42
N MET A 40 8.74 -2.66 12.44
CA MET A 40 7.57 -3.45 12.03
C MET A 40 7.08 -4.41 13.12
N LYS A 41 7.97 -4.94 13.96
CA LYS A 41 7.60 -5.79 15.12
C LYS A 41 6.79 -5.06 16.19
N THR A 42 6.79 -3.72 16.18
CA THR A 42 6.03 -2.92 17.16
C THR A 42 4.59 -2.60 16.73
N MET A 43 4.18 -3.04 15.52
CA MET A 43 2.85 -2.79 14.98
C MET A 43 1.76 -3.57 15.75
N ALA A 44 0.68 -2.89 16.10
CA ALA A 44 -0.54 -3.49 16.62
C ALA A 44 -1.53 -3.84 15.49
N GLY A 45 -2.48 -4.74 15.75
CA GLY A 45 -3.41 -5.24 14.71
C GLY A 45 -4.42 -4.21 14.17
N THR A 46 -4.59 -3.08 14.85
CA THR A 46 -5.47 -1.97 14.48
C THR A 46 -4.75 -0.85 13.74
N GLN A 47 -3.44 -0.99 13.50
CA GLN A 47 -2.63 0.05 12.91
C GLN A 47 -2.43 -0.19 11.42
N TYR A 48 -2.39 0.91 10.67
CA TYR A 48 -2.02 0.91 9.27
C TYR A 48 -0.81 1.80 9.03
N LEU A 49 -0.10 1.51 7.94
CA LEU A 49 1.19 2.09 7.62
C LEU A 49 1.09 2.88 6.33
N HIS A 50 1.74 4.04 6.31
CA HIS A 50 1.90 4.88 5.14
C HIS A 50 3.39 5.10 4.88
N LEU A 51 3.86 4.61 3.74
CA LEU A 51 5.22 4.78 3.27
C LEU A 51 5.24 5.84 2.17
N TYR A 52 6.14 6.83 2.25
CA TYR A 52 6.23 7.87 1.22
C TYR A 52 7.65 8.44 1.11
N PRO A 53 8.04 8.95 -0.08
CA PRO A 53 9.33 9.58 -0.25
C PRO A 53 9.39 10.93 0.49
N GLY A 54 10.46 11.11 1.27
CA GLY A 54 10.86 12.38 1.88
C GLY A 54 12.14 12.93 1.23
N ASN A 55 12.63 14.09 1.71
CA ASN A 55 13.88 14.65 1.19
C ASN A 55 15.07 13.74 1.53
N GLN A 56 15.54 12.97 0.54
CA GLN A 56 16.64 12.00 0.65
C GLN A 56 16.42 10.84 1.65
N VAL A 57 15.20 10.67 2.14
CA VAL A 57 14.82 9.62 3.09
C VAL A 57 13.49 9.00 2.67
N ILE A 58 13.22 7.78 3.12
CA ILE A 58 11.88 7.18 3.08
C ILE A 58 11.24 7.40 4.43
N LYS A 59 10.05 8.00 4.43
CA LYS A 59 9.23 8.19 5.62
C LYS A 59 8.22 7.07 5.76
N LEU A 60 8.01 6.66 7.00
CA LEU A 60 7.11 5.59 7.37
C LEU A 60 6.33 6.06 8.58
N ASP A 61 5.05 6.32 8.36
CA ASP A 61 4.11 6.75 9.39
C ASP A 61 3.14 5.61 9.71
N VAL A 62 2.82 5.46 10.99
CA VAL A 62 1.88 4.47 11.51
C VAL A 62 0.72 5.22 12.14
N TYR A 63 -0.49 4.90 11.69
CA TYR A 63 -1.72 5.50 12.15
C TYR A 63 -2.61 4.47 12.83
N GLU A 64 -3.37 4.90 13.82
CA GLU A 64 -4.34 4.07 14.53
C GLU A 64 -5.71 4.13 13.83
N TYR A 65 -6.24 2.99 13.39
CA TYR A 65 -7.61 2.90 12.89
C TYR A 65 -8.61 2.73 14.04
N PRO A 66 -9.77 3.42 14.05
CA PRO A 66 -10.28 4.34 13.02
C PRO A 66 -9.98 5.82 13.29
N SER A 67 -9.19 6.14 14.31
CA SER A 67 -8.96 7.52 14.75
C SER A 67 -8.09 8.34 13.80
N ASP A 68 -7.32 7.69 12.93
CA ASP A 68 -6.31 8.30 12.04
C ASP A 68 -5.25 9.13 12.79
N GLU A 69 -5.06 8.85 14.08
CA GLU A 69 -4.02 9.47 14.89
C GLU A 69 -2.66 8.86 14.55
N LEU A 70 -1.66 9.72 14.34
CA LEU A 70 -0.28 9.30 14.14
C LEU A 70 0.27 8.72 15.45
N VAL A 71 0.54 7.42 15.45
CA VAL A 71 1.09 6.69 16.59
C VAL A 71 2.62 6.78 16.59
N LYS A 72 3.23 6.64 15.41
CA LYS A 72 4.67 6.53 15.27
C LYS A 72 5.12 6.95 13.89
N SER A 73 6.29 7.56 13.80
CA SER A 73 6.98 7.81 12.54
C SER A 73 8.41 7.28 12.57
N GLY A 74 8.94 6.99 11.40
CA GLY A 74 10.32 6.57 11.19
C GLY A 74 10.85 7.10 9.87
N GLU A 75 12.14 7.44 9.86
CA GLU A 75 12.86 7.83 8.65
C GLU A 75 13.95 6.80 8.36
N PHE A 76 14.03 6.33 7.12
CA PHE A 76 14.94 5.29 6.68
C PHE A 76 15.70 5.74 5.44
N LYS A 77 16.92 5.24 5.28
CA LYS A 77 17.71 5.51 4.07
C LYS A 77 17.11 4.75 2.88
N PRO A 78 16.96 5.39 1.70
CA PRO A 78 16.53 4.69 0.50
C PRO A 78 17.62 3.73 0.00
N SER A 79 17.20 2.60 -0.55
CA SER A 79 18.06 1.70 -1.29
C SER A 79 18.20 2.14 -2.75
N ALA A 80 19.09 1.50 -3.50
CA ALA A 80 19.20 1.69 -4.95
C ALA A 80 17.93 1.25 -5.72
N LYS A 81 17.00 0.55 -5.07
CA LYS A 81 15.72 0.10 -5.66
C LYS A 81 14.53 0.98 -5.24
N ALA A 82 14.74 2.02 -4.43
CA ALA A 82 13.65 2.85 -3.93
C ALA A 82 12.86 3.50 -5.08
N ASP A 83 13.54 4.03 -6.10
CA ASP A 83 12.88 4.66 -7.25
C ASP A 83 12.00 3.66 -8.02
N ALA A 84 12.52 2.45 -8.27
CA ALA A 84 11.76 1.38 -8.93
C ALA A 84 10.56 0.90 -8.10
N TYR A 85 10.66 0.95 -6.77
CA TYR A 85 9.53 0.65 -5.89
C TYR A 85 8.41 1.68 -6.06
N TRP A 86 8.73 2.97 -6.09
CA TRP A 86 7.72 4.02 -6.28
C TRP A 86 7.09 3.98 -7.68
N GLU A 87 7.88 3.72 -8.73
CA GLU A 87 7.34 3.52 -10.08
C GLU A 87 6.33 2.36 -10.12
N GLN A 88 6.59 1.27 -9.39
CA GLN A 88 5.67 0.15 -9.28
C GLN A 88 4.37 0.54 -8.55
N GLU A 89 4.44 1.30 -7.45
CA GLU A 89 3.27 1.77 -6.72
C GLU A 89 2.42 2.74 -7.57
N ASP A 90 3.06 3.65 -8.30
CA ASP A 90 2.39 4.57 -9.24
C ASP A 90 1.67 3.81 -10.37
N GLU A 91 2.30 2.76 -10.90
CA GLU A 91 1.67 1.87 -11.90
C GLU A 91 0.46 1.14 -11.30
N PHE A 92 0.60 0.63 -10.08
CA PHE A 92 -0.49 -0.05 -9.38
C PHE A 92 -1.68 0.88 -9.11
N GLU A 93 -1.43 2.12 -8.69
CA GLU A 93 -2.47 3.12 -8.48
C GLU A 93 -3.20 3.46 -9.79
N LYS A 94 -2.47 3.64 -10.89
CA LYS A 94 -3.07 3.88 -12.21
C LYS A 94 -3.94 2.71 -12.66
N GLU A 95 -3.45 1.47 -12.52
CA GLU A 95 -4.23 0.27 -12.84
C GLU A 95 -5.50 0.17 -12.00
N PHE A 96 -5.41 0.50 -10.70
CA PHE A 96 -6.55 0.50 -9.80
C PHE A 96 -7.62 1.52 -10.20
N LEU A 97 -7.19 2.75 -10.54
CA LEU A 97 -8.09 3.82 -10.98
C LEU A 97 -8.80 3.46 -12.29
N ILE A 98 -8.06 2.98 -13.29
CA ILE A 98 -8.63 2.51 -14.58
C ILE A 98 -9.68 1.41 -14.33
N ARG A 99 -9.39 0.46 -13.43
CA ARG A 99 -10.32 -0.63 -13.13
C ARG A 99 -11.57 -0.16 -12.40
N GLN A 100 -11.48 0.85 -11.54
CA GLN A 100 -12.66 1.45 -10.90
C GLN A 100 -13.55 2.19 -11.91
N GLU A 101 -12.96 2.88 -12.89
CA GLU A 101 -13.73 3.57 -13.93
C GLU A 101 -14.46 2.56 -14.82
N CYS A 102 -13.78 1.50 -15.25
CA CYS A 102 -14.40 0.43 -16.05
C CYS A 102 -15.54 -0.29 -15.30
N HIS A 103 -15.37 -0.56 -14.00
CA HIS A 103 -16.44 -1.14 -13.17
C HIS A 103 -17.66 -0.21 -13.02
N LYS A 104 -17.46 1.11 -13.03
CA LYS A 104 -18.58 2.08 -12.97
C LYS A 104 -19.35 2.15 -14.28
N GLU A 105 -18.68 1.98 -15.41
CA GLU A 105 -19.32 1.93 -16.73
C GLU A 105 -20.20 0.68 -16.86
N ASP A 106 -19.70 -0.49 -16.47
CA ASP A 106 -20.46 -1.76 -16.48
C ASP A 106 -21.72 -1.71 -15.57
N GLU A 107 -21.62 -1.13 -14.38
CA GLU A 107 -22.79 -0.94 -13.50
C GLU A 107 -23.80 0.07 -14.07
N SER A 108 -23.32 1.07 -14.82
CA SER A 108 -24.19 2.06 -15.47
C SER A 108 -24.95 1.49 -16.66
N GLU A 109 -24.32 0.62 -17.47
CA GLU A 109 -24.97 -0.07 -18.58
C GLU A 109 -25.99 -1.10 -18.08
N PHE A 110 -25.67 -1.84 -17.02
CA PHE A 110 -26.60 -2.83 -16.43
C PHE A 110 -27.84 -2.18 -15.79
N LYS A 111 -27.77 -0.91 -15.37
CA LYS A 111 -28.91 -0.16 -14.81
C LYS A 111 -29.78 0.51 -15.88
N MET A 112 -29.28 0.63 -17.12
CA MET A 112 -30.03 1.19 -18.26
C MET A 112 -30.76 0.13 -19.10
N MET A 113 -30.55 -1.17 -18.82
CA MET A 113 -31.36 -2.29 -19.30
C MET A 113 -32.45 -2.67 -18.29
#